data_AF-M6UB63-F1
#
_entry.id   AF-M6UB63-F1
#
_cell.length_a   1.000
_cell.length_b   1.000
_cell.length_c   1.000
_cell.angle_alpha   90.00
_cell.angle_beta   90.00
_cell.angle_gamma   90.00
#
_symmetry.space_group_name_H-M   'P 1'
#
loop_
_entity.id
_entity.type
_entity.pdbx_description
1 polymer ?
#
loop_
_entity_poly.entity_id
_entity_poly.type
_entity_poly.pdbx_seq_one_letter_code
_entity_poly.pdbx_strand_id
1 'polypeptide(L)' 'MKEYFVYFKVGLEEGFEKVIFSKSLLGAKQRATRVLKKSDSKITAIEIKHGNIYVAHRFAESRKWSSFV' A
#
# COMPACT_ATOMS: atom_id res chain seq x y z
N MET A 1 17.81 -3.92 3.66
CA MET A 1 16.37 -4.15 3.40
C MET A 1 15.66 -2.91 3.93
N LYS A 2 14.69 -2.33 3.21
CA LYS A 2 13.96 -1.12 3.64
C LYS A 2 12.61 -1.51 4.24
N GLU A 3 12.18 -0.75 5.23
CA GLU A 3 10.86 -0.87 5.85
C GLU A 3 9.86 0.04 5.13
N TYR A 4 8.65 -0.45 4.88
CA TYR A 4 7.58 0.35 4.32
C TYR A 4 6.30 0.12 5.14
N PHE A 5 5.68 1.20 5.59
CA PHE A 5 4.39 1.14 6.26
C PHE A 5 3.30 1.25 5.20
N VAL A 6 2.46 0.23 5.08
CA VAL A 6 1.43 0.15 4.05
C VAL A 6 0.07 0.24 4.70
N TYR A 7 -0.64 1.32 4.43
CA TYR A 7 -1.98 1.58 4.94
C TYR A 7 -3.03 1.17 3.91
N PHE A 8 -3.92 0.26 4.28
CA PHE A 8 -5.05 -0.20 3.47
C PHE A 8 -6.32 0.50 3.95
N LYS A 9 -6.85 1.41 3.14
CA LYS A 9 -8.06 2.19 3.44
C LYS A 9 -9.32 1.41 3.09
N VAL A 10 -10.33 1.46 3.95
CA VAL A 10 -11.58 0.70 3.81
C VAL A 10 -12.78 1.66 3.79
N GLY A 11 -12.83 2.55 2.79
CA GLY A 11 -13.94 3.50 2.63
C GLY A 11 -14.14 4.40 3.87
N LEU A 12 -15.32 4.28 4.50
CA LEU A 12 -15.69 5.00 5.73
C LEU A 12 -15.32 4.24 7.02
N GLU A 13 -14.89 2.99 6.91
CA GLU A 13 -14.46 2.15 8.03
C GLU A 13 -12.96 2.39 8.33
N GLU A 14 -12.54 2.00 9.54
CA GLU A 14 -11.13 2.05 9.91
C GLU A 14 -10.31 1.10 9.02
N GLY A 15 -9.26 1.64 8.42
CA GLY A 15 -8.30 0.86 7.64
C GLY A 15 -7.38 0.03 8.54
N PHE A 16 -6.41 -0.65 7.91
CA PHE A 16 -5.37 -1.34 8.66
C PHE A 16 -3.99 -1.06 8.07
N GLU A 17 -2.98 -1.09 8.95
CA GLU A 17 -1.59 -0.93 8.55
C GLU A 17 -0.87 -2.27 8.53
N LYS A 18 0.07 -2.42 7.59
CA LYS A 18 0.99 -3.55 7.54
C LYS A 18 2.40 -3.09 7.22
N VAL A 19 3.37 -3.59 7.98
CA VAL A 19 4.79 -3.38 7.69
C VAL A 19 5.24 -4.35 6.60
N ILE A 20 5.86 -3.83 5.55
CA ILE A 20 6.44 -4.61 4.45
C ILE A 20 7.92 -4.30 4.33
N PHE A 21 8.75 -5.31 4.60
CA PHE A 21 10.18 -5.24 4.31
C PHE A 21 10.47 -5.59 2.85
N SER A 22 11.20 -4.72 2.14
CA SER A 22 11.54 -4.90 0.73
C SER A 22 12.88 -4.22 0.38
N LYS A 23 13.58 -4.69 -0.65
CA LYS A 23 14.79 -4.02 -1.15
C LYS A 23 14.48 -2.70 -1.87
N SER A 24 13.26 -2.55 -2.42
CA SER A 24 12.84 -1.39 -3.21
C SER A 24 11.35 -1.08 -3.06
N LEU A 25 10.95 0.14 -3.45
CA LEU A 25 9.54 0.56 -3.47
C LEU A 25 8.71 -0.29 -4.43
N LEU A 26 9.27 -0.70 -5.57
CA LEU A 26 8.62 -1.63 -6.50
C LEU A 26 8.27 -2.96 -5.82
N GLY A 27 9.21 -3.55 -5.07
CA GLY A 27 8.95 -4.78 -4.32
C GLY A 27 7.89 -4.59 -3.23
N ALA A 28 7.87 -3.41 -2.57
CA ALA A 28 6.84 -3.08 -1.58
C ALA A 28 5.44 -2.99 -2.23
N LYS A 29 5.32 -2.27 -3.36
CA LYS A 29 4.10 -2.18 -4.18
C LYS A 29 3.57 -3.54 -4.62
N GLN A 30 4.46 -4.43 -5.07
CA GLN A 30 4.09 -5.79 -5.49
C GLN A 30 3.55 -6.60 -4.31
N ARG A 31 4.21 -6.54 -3.15
CA ARG A 31 3.75 -7.24 -1.93
C ARG A 31 2.42 -6.66 -1.43
N ALA A 32 2.27 -5.34 -1.38
CA ALA A 32 1.02 -4.68 -1.02
C ALA A 32 -0.14 -5.10 -1.95
N THR A 33 0.12 -5.19 -3.27
CA THR A 33 -0.86 -5.68 -4.24
C THR A 33 -1.27 -7.13 -3.98
N ARG A 34 -0.34 -8.00 -3.56
CA ARG A 34 -0.67 -9.39 -3.20
C ARG A 34 -1.55 -9.46 -1.94
N VAL A 35 -1.36 -8.56 -0.98
CA VAL A 35 -2.22 -8.45 0.20
C VAL A 35 -3.61 -7.99 -0.20
N LEU A 36 -3.72 -6.94 -1.03
CA LEU A 36 -5.01 -6.46 -1.56
C LEU A 36 -5.81 -7.59 -2.21
N LYS A 37 -5.16 -8.40 -3.06
CA LYS A 37 -5.82 -9.53 -3.75
C LYS A 37 -6.31 -10.65 -2.82
N LYS A 38 -5.79 -10.73 -1.60
CA LYS A 38 -6.16 -11.74 -0.60
C LYS A 38 -7.16 -11.22 0.43
N SER A 39 -7.43 -9.92 0.44
CA SER A 39 -8.28 -9.26 1.41
C SER A 39 -9.69 -9.07 0.81
N ASP A 40 -10.71 -9.03 1.66
CA ASP A 40 -12.09 -8.78 1.22
C ASP A 40 -12.23 -7.45 0.47
N SER A 41 -13.23 -7.38 -0.43
CA SER A 41 -13.40 -6.34 -1.46
C SER A 41 -13.62 -4.92 -0.94
N LYS A 42 -13.57 -4.67 0.37
CA LYS A 42 -13.86 -3.37 0.97
C LYS A 42 -12.69 -2.37 0.90
N ILE A 43 -11.47 -2.81 0.56
CA ILE A 43 -10.33 -1.89 0.44
C ILE A 43 -10.56 -0.94 -0.74
N THR A 44 -10.51 0.36 -0.50
CA THR A 44 -10.70 1.41 -1.50
C THR A 44 -9.38 1.99 -2.00
N ALA A 45 -8.35 2.02 -1.16
CA ALA A 45 -7.04 2.54 -1.52
C ALA A 45 -5.91 1.94 -0.67
N ILE A 46 -4.69 2.06 -1.19
CA ILE A 46 -3.44 1.70 -0.51
C ILE A 46 -2.53 2.91 -0.53
N GLU A 47 -1.93 3.22 0.61
CA GLU A 47 -0.88 4.22 0.75
C GLU A 47 0.38 3.56 1.30
N ILE A 48 1.55 3.99 0.82
CA ILE A 48 2.84 3.48 1.28
C ILE A 48 3.66 4.65 1.83
N LYS A 49 4.11 4.50 3.07
CA LYS A 49 5.11 5.36 3.68
C LYS A 49 6.47 4.68 3.74
N HIS A 50 7.52 5.49 3.71
CA HIS A 50 8.89 5.10 4.04
C HIS A 50 9.44 6.16 5.01
N GLY A 51 9.69 5.76 6.25
CA GLY A 51 9.81 6.73 7.34
C GLY A 51 8.51 7.54 7.50
N ASN A 52 8.62 8.86 7.66
CA ASN A 52 7.48 9.76 7.84
C ASN A 52 6.90 10.32 6.53
N ILE A 53 7.31 9.81 5.36
CA ILE A 53 6.93 10.36 4.05
C ILE A 53 6.11 9.35 3.27
N TYR A 54 4.99 9.78 2.70
CA TYR A 54 4.20 9.01 1.73
C TYR A 54 4.93 8.98 0.37
N VAL A 55 5.23 7.78 -0.12
CA VAL A 55 6.04 7.57 -1.34
C VAL A 55 5.26 6.93 -2.48
N ALA A 56 4.09 6.36 -2.19
CA ALA A 56 3.20 5.84 -3.22
C ALA A 56 1.75 5.76 -2.73
N HIS A 57 0.83 5.84 -3.69
CA HIS A 57 -0.58 5.53 -3.49
C HIS A 57 -1.10 4.62 -4.60
N ARG A 58 -2.22 3.96 -4.36
CA ARG A 58 -3.01 3.29 -5.39
C ARG A 58 -4.47 3.11 -4.96
N PHE A 59 -5.41 3.51 -5.80
CA PHE A 59 -6.81 3.10 -5.65
C PHE A 59 -6.99 1.61 -5.96
N ALA A 60 -7.85 0.92 -5.22
CA ALA A 60 -8.06 -0.52 -5.37
C ALA A 60 -8.58 -0.90 -6.77
N GLU A 61 -9.45 -0.07 -7.34
CA GLU A 61 -9.96 -0.21 -8.71
C GLU A 61 -8.91 0.07 -9.81
N SER A 62 -7.83 0.77 -9.47
CA SER A 62 -6.77 1.10 -10.43
C SER A 62 -5.74 -0.03 -10.53
N ARG A 63 -5.24 -0.29 -11.74
CA ARG A 63 -4.06 -1.15 -11.94
C ARG A 63 -2.73 -0.41 -11.78
N LYS A 64 -2.75 0.93 -11.79
CA LYS A 64 -1.57 1.78 -11.76
C LYS A 64 -1.27 2.27 -10.34
N TRP A 65 0.00 2.45 -10.05
CA TRP A 65 0.47 3.13 -8.84
C TRP A 65 0.84 4.56 -9.18
N SER A 66 0.47 5.49 -8.31
CA SER A 66 1.10 6.81 -8.30
C SER A 66 2.27 6.77 -7.34
N SER A 67 3.39 7.36 -7.73
CA SER A 67 4.57 7.53 -6.88
C SER A 67 4.86 9.00 -6.75
N PHE A 68 5.23 9.39 -5.54
CA PHE A 68 5.70 10.73 -5.24
C PHE A 68 7.22 10.65 -5.25
N VAL A 69 7.84 11.47 -6.09
CA VAL A 69 9.29 11.52 -6.30
C VAL A 69 9.91 12.30 -5.15
#